data_AF-A0A1H8ZDJ3-F1
#
_entry.id   AF-A0A1H8ZDJ3-F1
#
_cell.length_a   1.000
_cell.length_b   1.000
_cell.length_c   1.000
_cell.angle_alpha   90.00
_cell.angle_beta   90.00
_cell.angle_gamma   90.00
#
_symmetry.space_group_name_H-M   'P 1'
#
loop_
_entity.id
_entity.type
_entity.pdbx_description
1 polymer ?
#
loop_
_entity_poly.entity_id
_entity_poly.type
_entity_poly.pdbx_seq_one_letter_code
_entity_poly.pdbx_strand_id
1 'polypeptide(L)'
;MALINCPECGKEISNQALACPNCGYPIRDNNTPNTSGINVSREIDRMYSLIDDFDRKPPKTNDIYKSLSDILPVITRDVNSVRRKASDCSDEERTIIEDKIAAVILEATSRCTGFGSWISLKAYYELVDFDSISEKTMKEIADWVFSELTDSENGHINIILLWYPTYQIINHASESIKKPIEEYLNSTGKMENITSSVERHLNDSVAVQEAVKTASIVSATVNVSKCPTCGSINITKISSLSRFVSTGLFGIGSKKIGKTFKCSNCGYMW
;
A
#
# COMPACT_ATOMS: atom_id res chain seq x y z
N MET A 1 7.70 3.50 -43.74
CA MET A 1 8.32 4.61 -42.98
C MET A 1 7.45 5.83 -43.19
N ALA A 2 6.96 6.46 -42.14
CA ALA A 2 6.15 7.67 -42.27
C ALA A 2 7.08 8.89 -42.18
N LEU A 3 6.94 9.81 -43.12
CA LEU A 3 7.56 11.13 -43.04
C LEU A 3 6.61 12.05 -42.28
N ILE A 4 7.17 12.88 -41.40
CA ILE A 4 6.46 13.94 -40.69
C ILE A 4 7.11 15.28 -41.05
N ASN A 5 6.35 16.36 -40.91
CA ASN A 5 6.89 17.70 -41.06
C ASN A 5 7.49 18.17 -39.72
N CYS A 6 8.73 18.66 -39.76
CA CYS A 6 9.35 19.30 -38.61
C CYS A 6 8.52 20.54 -38.21
N PRO A 7 8.09 20.67 -36.94
CA PRO A 7 7.26 21.79 -36.51
C PRO A 7 7.98 23.14 -36.54
N GLU A 8 9.32 23.15 -36.46
CA GLU A 8 10.11 24.38 -36.54
C GLU A 8 10.41 24.81 -37.97
N CYS A 9 11.02 23.94 -38.78
CA CYS A 9 11.51 24.33 -40.10
C CYS A 9 10.62 23.88 -41.27
N GLY A 10 9.54 23.14 -40.99
CA GLY A 10 8.58 22.67 -41.99
C GLY A 10 9.08 21.59 -42.95
N LYS A 11 10.34 21.15 -42.85
CA LYS A 11 10.89 20.12 -43.74
C LYS A 11 10.40 18.71 -43.37
N GLU A 12 10.19 17.90 -44.40
CA GLU A 12 9.88 16.47 -44.25
C GLU A 12 11.08 15.71 -43.69
N ILE A 13 10.83 14.95 -42.63
CA ILE A 13 11.82 14.17 -41.91
C ILE A 13 11.22 12.83 -41.49
N SER A 14 12.09 11.85 -41.19
CA SER A 14 11.64 10.56 -40.66
C SER A 14 10.99 10.72 -39.28
N ASN A 15 9.86 10.06 -39.06
CA ASN A 15 9.22 9.97 -37.74
C ASN A 15 10.06 9.21 -36.68
N GLN A 16 11.21 8.66 -37.07
CA GLN A 16 12.17 8.01 -36.17
C GLN A 16 13.40 8.86 -35.86
N ALA A 17 13.57 10.03 -36.50
CA ALA A 17 14.71 10.91 -36.27
C ALA A 17 14.72 11.42 -34.81
N LEU A 18 15.89 11.43 -34.17
CA LEU A 18 16.05 11.96 -32.81
C LEU A 18 15.90 13.49 -32.79
N ALA A 19 16.47 14.14 -33.80
CA ALA A 19 16.34 15.57 -34.06
C ALA A 19 16.23 15.81 -35.58
N CYS A 20 15.68 16.96 -35.95
CA CYS A 20 15.59 17.39 -37.33
C CYS A 20 17.01 17.62 -37.88
N PRO A 21 17.44 16.92 -38.94
CA PRO A 21 18.77 17.11 -39.52
C PRO A 21 18.96 18.50 -40.17
N ASN A 22 17.87 19.26 -40.36
CA ASN A 22 17.94 20.57 -41.01
C ASN A 22 18.04 21.74 -40.04
N CYS A 23 17.34 21.72 -38.91
CA CYS A 23 17.36 22.82 -37.94
C CYS A 23 17.81 22.42 -36.53
N GLY A 24 18.01 21.13 -36.27
CA GLY A 24 18.40 20.62 -34.95
C GLY A 24 17.24 20.48 -33.95
N TYR A 25 16.00 20.79 -34.32
CA TYR A 25 14.85 20.66 -33.41
C TYR A 25 14.64 19.19 -32.97
N PRO A 26 14.52 18.89 -31.66
CA PRO A 26 14.30 17.53 -31.18
C PRO A 26 12.94 17.00 -31.62
N ILE A 27 12.91 15.78 -32.19
CA ILE A 27 11.70 15.16 -32.74
C ILE A 27 11.25 13.97 -31.88
N ARG A 28 12.22 13.32 -31.23
CA ARG A 28 11.98 12.38 -30.15
C ARG A 28 12.61 12.92 -28.89
N ASP A 29 11.78 13.19 -27.89
CA ASP A 29 12.23 13.42 -26.53
C ASP A 29 12.77 12.11 -25.96
N ASN A 30 14.08 11.91 -26.09
CA ASN A 30 14.81 10.96 -25.23
C ASN A 30 15.03 11.56 -23.82
N ASN A 31 14.21 12.54 -23.42
CA ASN A 31 14.28 13.20 -22.12
C ASN A 31 13.20 12.72 -21.15
N THR A 32 12.66 11.52 -21.36
CA THR A 32 12.56 10.62 -20.22
C THR A 32 13.94 10.00 -20.04
N PRO A 33 14.53 10.00 -18.84
CA PRO A 33 15.71 9.18 -18.61
C PRO A 33 15.37 7.78 -19.10
N ASN A 34 16.04 7.41 -20.18
CA ASN A 34 15.95 6.11 -20.81
C ASN A 34 16.53 5.16 -19.76
N THR A 35 15.68 4.69 -18.84
CA THR A 35 16.03 3.66 -17.87
C THR A 35 16.56 2.51 -18.68
N SER A 36 17.86 2.29 -18.56
CA SER A 36 18.50 1.06 -18.99
C SER A 36 17.63 -0.12 -18.57
N GLY A 37 17.27 -0.95 -19.55
CA GLY A 37 16.88 -2.34 -19.33
C GLY A 37 15.50 -2.70 -18.77
N ILE A 38 14.76 -1.86 -18.05
CA ILE A 38 13.54 -2.32 -17.34
C ILE A 38 12.26 -1.63 -17.81
N ASN A 39 11.45 -2.39 -18.56
CA ASN A 39 10.10 -1.98 -18.94
C ASN A 39 9.10 -2.31 -17.81
N VAL A 40 8.90 -1.32 -16.94
CA VAL A 40 7.83 -1.27 -15.93
C VAL A 40 6.65 -0.40 -16.37
N SER A 41 6.67 0.13 -17.60
CA SER A 41 5.65 1.08 -18.07
C SER A 41 4.27 0.44 -17.97
N ARG A 42 4.14 -0.82 -18.38
CA ARG A 42 2.86 -1.54 -18.31
C ARG A 42 2.24 -1.59 -16.91
N GLU A 43 3.03 -1.81 -15.86
CA GLU A 43 2.52 -1.81 -14.48
C GLU A 43 2.14 -0.40 -14.02
N ILE A 44 2.98 0.60 -14.32
CA ILE A 44 2.72 2.00 -14.00
C ILE A 44 1.47 2.52 -14.73
N ASP A 45 1.38 2.30 -16.05
CA ASP A 45 0.26 2.68 -16.92
C ASP A 45 -1.05 2.05 -16.43
N ARG A 46 -0.98 0.79 -15.95
CA ARG A 46 -2.13 0.12 -15.37
C ARG A 46 -2.59 0.80 -14.08
N MET A 47 -1.67 1.19 -13.20
CA MET A 47 -2.03 1.91 -11.98
C MET A 47 -2.67 3.27 -12.29
N TYR A 48 -2.10 4.05 -13.21
CA TYR A 48 -2.72 5.30 -13.66
C TYR A 48 -4.10 5.07 -14.29
N SER A 49 -4.26 4.06 -15.14
CA SER A 49 -5.55 3.73 -15.75
C SER A 49 -6.61 3.37 -14.70
N LEU A 50 -6.22 2.66 -13.63
CA LEU A 50 -7.11 2.33 -12.51
C LEU A 50 -7.55 3.58 -11.75
N ILE A 51 -6.64 4.53 -11.53
CA ILE A 51 -6.93 5.81 -10.87
C ILE A 51 -7.87 6.66 -11.76
N ASP A 52 -7.60 6.74 -13.07
CA ASP A 52 -8.43 7.48 -14.03
C ASP A 52 -9.85 6.90 -14.16
N ASP A 53 -9.99 5.58 -14.21
CA ASP A 53 -11.29 4.92 -14.27
C ASP A 53 -12.12 5.19 -13.01
N PHE A 54 -11.44 5.21 -11.86
CA PHE A 54 -12.05 5.49 -10.56
C PHE A 54 -12.52 6.94 -10.46
N ASP A 55 -11.69 7.91 -10.87
CA ASP A 55 -12.01 9.33 -10.91
C ASP A 55 -13.22 9.63 -11.82
N ARG A 56 -13.28 8.99 -12.99
CA ARG A 56 -14.39 9.18 -13.96
C ARG A 56 -15.71 8.58 -13.51
N LYS A 57 -15.68 7.50 -12.71
CA LYS A 57 -16.87 6.75 -12.29
C LYS A 57 -16.79 6.44 -10.80
N PRO A 58 -16.93 7.46 -9.94
CA PRO A 58 -16.91 7.22 -8.50
C PRO A 58 -18.05 6.24 -8.15
N PRO A 59 -17.80 5.24 -7.28
CA PRO A 59 -18.78 4.24 -6.92
C PRO A 59 -20.05 4.90 -6.37
N LYS A 60 -21.20 4.49 -6.91
CA LYS A 60 -22.53 4.90 -6.43
C LYS A 60 -22.87 4.13 -5.15
N THR A 61 -22.19 4.40 -4.05
CA THR A 61 -22.51 3.81 -2.75
C THR A 61 -22.53 4.90 -1.68
N ASN A 62 -23.51 4.86 -0.78
CA ASN A 62 -23.54 5.71 0.43
C ASN A 62 -22.37 5.43 1.40
N ASP A 63 -21.55 4.41 1.13
CA ASP A 63 -20.33 4.11 1.88
C ASP A 63 -19.14 4.93 1.34
N ILE A 64 -18.96 6.11 1.93
CA ILE A 64 -17.81 7.01 1.69
C ILE A 64 -16.46 6.28 1.94
N TYR A 65 -16.48 5.16 2.69
CA TYR A 65 -15.29 4.41 3.12
C TYR A 65 -14.72 3.42 2.07
N LYS A 66 -15.45 3.15 0.99
CA LYS A 66 -15.15 2.03 0.08
C LYS A 66 -14.31 2.39 -1.13
N SER A 67 -14.22 3.67 -1.47
CA SER A 67 -13.81 4.12 -2.79
C SER A 67 -12.33 3.75 -3.09
N LEU A 68 -11.36 4.22 -2.31
CA LEU A 68 -9.93 3.96 -2.59
C LEU A 68 -9.37 2.67 -1.97
N SER A 69 -10.01 2.14 -0.93
CA SER A 69 -9.59 0.89 -0.30
C SER A 69 -9.78 -0.32 -1.22
N ASP A 70 -10.71 -0.24 -2.17
CA ASP A 70 -11.00 -1.28 -3.15
C ASP A 70 -9.88 -1.45 -4.20
N ILE A 71 -9.22 -0.35 -4.60
CA ILE A 71 -8.14 -0.41 -5.61
C ILE A 71 -6.74 -0.57 -4.99
N LEU A 72 -6.58 -0.26 -3.71
CA LEU A 72 -5.30 -0.35 -2.99
C LEU A 72 -4.61 -1.72 -3.12
N PRO A 73 -5.29 -2.88 -2.97
CA PRO A 73 -4.64 -4.18 -3.15
C PRO A 73 -4.05 -4.40 -4.55
N VAL A 74 -4.68 -3.82 -5.57
CA VAL A 74 -4.24 -3.91 -6.96
C VAL A 74 -2.98 -3.06 -7.16
N ILE A 75 -2.98 -1.83 -6.63
CA ILE A 75 -1.84 -0.92 -6.63
C ILE A 75 -0.67 -1.54 -5.85
N THR A 76 -0.89 -2.04 -4.63
CA THR A 76 0.13 -2.72 -3.82
C THR A 76 0.75 -3.90 -4.57
N ARG A 77 -0.06 -4.72 -5.25
CA ARG A 77 0.45 -5.84 -6.07
C ARG A 77 1.36 -5.33 -7.19
N ASP A 78 0.95 -4.29 -7.89
CA ASP A 78 1.68 -3.77 -9.04
C ASP A 78 2.97 -3.05 -8.62
N VAL A 79 2.96 -2.27 -7.53
CA VAL A 79 4.16 -1.73 -6.87
C VAL A 79 5.16 -2.84 -6.51
N ASN A 80 4.70 -3.89 -5.84
CA ASN A 80 5.56 -5.03 -5.50
C ASN A 80 6.06 -5.79 -6.73
N SER A 81 5.31 -5.80 -7.82
CA SER A 81 5.75 -6.35 -9.10
C SER A 81 6.85 -5.49 -9.73
N VAL A 82 6.71 -4.17 -9.69
CA VAL A 82 7.71 -3.20 -10.18
C VAL A 82 9.01 -3.34 -9.40
N ARG A 83 8.95 -3.30 -8.06
CA ARG A 83 10.14 -3.45 -7.20
C ARG A 83 10.86 -4.78 -7.40
N ARG A 84 10.13 -5.88 -7.60
CA ARG A 84 10.74 -7.19 -7.90
C ARG A 84 11.49 -7.21 -9.23
N LYS A 85 10.97 -6.54 -10.26
CA LYS A 85 11.69 -6.40 -11.54
C LYS A 85 12.93 -5.50 -11.41
N ALA A 86 12.94 -4.64 -10.40
CA ALA A 86 14.01 -3.70 -10.12
C ALA A 86 15.07 -4.23 -9.14
N SER A 87 15.00 -5.50 -8.71
CA SER A 87 15.87 -6.01 -7.63
C SER A 87 17.37 -5.95 -7.96
N ASP A 88 17.70 -6.07 -9.25
CA ASP A 88 19.08 -6.17 -9.74
C ASP A 88 19.53 -4.86 -10.42
N CYS A 89 18.83 -3.75 -10.15
CA CYS A 89 19.12 -2.41 -10.68
C CYS A 89 20.29 -1.73 -9.98
N SER A 90 20.85 -0.72 -10.66
CA SER A 90 21.64 0.33 -10.01
C SER A 90 20.77 1.17 -9.06
N ASP A 91 21.43 1.85 -8.11
CA ASP A 91 20.76 2.74 -7.16
C ASP A 91 20.05 3.90 -7.89
N GLU A 92 20.65 4.44 -8.95
CA GLU A 92 20.03 5.51 -9.75
C GLU A 92 18.75 5.05 -10.47
N GLU A 93 18.75 3.84 -11.02
CA GLU A 93 17.56 3.25 -11.65
C GLU A 93 16.47 2.97 -10.62
N ARG A 94 16.87 2.52 -9.41
CA ARG A 94 15.93 2.29 -8.31
C ARG A 94 15.27 3.59 -7.87
N THR A 95 16.02 4.69 -7.73
CA THR A 95 15.45 6.01 -7.44
C THR A 95 14.45 6.46 -8.50
N ILE A 96 14.75 6.30 -9.79
CA ILE A 96 13.80 6.62 -10.87
C ILE A 96 12.51 5.79 -10.78
N ILE A 97 12.62 4.53 -10.36
CA ILE A 97 11.46 3.64 -10.18
C ILE A 97 10.64 4.04 -8.96
N GLU A 98 11.29 4.33 -7.83
CA GLU A 98 10.62 4.82 -6.62
C GLU A 98 9.95 6.17 -6.84
N ASP A 99 10.55 7.07 -7.63
CA ASP A 99 9.93 8.33 -8.05
C ASP A 99 8.63 8.11 -8.83
N LYS A 100 8.62 7.12 -9.75
CA LYS A 100 7.40 6.75 -10.49
C LYS A 100 6.33 6.17 -9.58
N ILE A 101 6.72 5.35 -8.61
CA ILE A 101 5.78 4.81 -7.61
C ILE A 101 5.18 5.96 -6.80
N ALA A 102 6.03 6.86 -6.28
CA ALA A 102 5.61 8.01 -5.50
C ALA A 102 4.67 8.94 -6.30
N ALA A 103 4.96 9.18 -7.58
CA ALA A 103 4.09 9.97 -8.46
C ALA A 103 2.71 9.33 -8.66
N VAL A 104 2.64 8.00 -8.82
CA VAL A 104 1.36 7.27 -8.87
C VAL A 104 0.58 7.42 -7.56
N ILE A 105 1.26 7.33 -6.41
CA ILE A 105 0.63 7.49 -5.09
C ILE A 105 0.14 8.93 -4.88
N LEU A 106 0.93 9.92 -5.28
CA LEU A 106 0.53 11.33 -5.21
C LEU A 106 -0.67 11.63 -6.11
N GLU A 107 -0.70 11.08 -7.33
CA GLU A 107 -1.84 11.19 -8.25
C GLU A 107 -3.10 10.53 -7.66
N ALA A 108 -2.96 9.31 -7.15
CA ALA A 108 -4.06 8.59 -6.50
C ALA A 108 -4.60 9.39 -5.32
N THR A 109 -3.73 10.10 -4.60
CA THR A 109 -4.12 10.75 -3.37
C THR A 109 -4.60 12.19 -3.52
N SER A 110 -4.08 12.93 -4.48
CA SER A 110 -4.51 14.29 -4.81
C SER A 110 -5.88 14.34 -5.48
N ARG A 111 -6.22 13.35 -6.32
CA ARG A 111 -7.48 13.36 -7.09
C ARG A 111 -8.66 12.80 -6.31
N CYS A 112 -8.39 11.97 -5.30
CA CYS A 112 -9.43 11.28 -4.57
C CYS A 112 -9.79 12.03 -3.29
N THR A 113 -10.70 13.00 -3.40
CA THR A 113 -11.22 13.81 -2.28
C THR A 113 -12.15 13.03 -1.32
N GLY A 114 -12.02 11.71 -1.29
CA GLY A 114 -12.93 10.76 -0.64
C GLY A 114 -12.19 9.72 0.20
N PHE A 115 -11.12 10.13 0.90
CA PHE A 115 -10.49 9.27 1.88
C PHE A 115 -11.44 9.02 3.04
N GLY A 116 -12.03 7.83 3.05
CA GLY A 116 -12.89 7.41 4.14
C GLY A 116 -12.18 7.34 5.49
N SER A 117 -10.86 7.17 5.53
CA SER A 117 -10.12 7.06 6.79
C SER A 117 -8.65 7.40 6.63
N TRP A 118 -8.07 7.91 7.72
CA TRP A 118 -6.63 8.09 7.91
C TRP A 118 -5.86 6.81 7.57
N ILE A 119 -6.41 5.65 7.94
CA ILE A 119 -5.77 4.34 7.72
C ILE A 119 -5.61 4.07 6.23
N SER A 120 -6.60 4.45 5.41
CA SER A 120 -6.54 4.27 3.98
C SER A 120 -5.44 5.14 3.37
N LEU A 121 -5.41 6.44 3.69
CA LEU A 121 -4.36 7.34 3.18
C LEU A 121 -2.96 6.92 3.62
N LYS A 122 -2.80 6.53 4.89
CA LYS A 122 -1.54 5.98 5.42
C LYS A 122 -1.07 4.79 4.59
N ALA A 123 -1.95 3.84 4.28
CA ALA A 123 -1.57 2.63 3.55
C ALA A 123 -1.09 2.91 2.11
N TYR A 124 -1.55 4.00 1.48
CA TYR A 124 -1.01 4.45 0.19
C TYR A 124 0.41 4.98 0.34
N TYR A 125 0.63 5.87 1.31
CA TYR A 125 1.95 6.45 1.55
C TYR A 125 2.96 5.46 2.14
N GLU A 126 2.52 4.36 2.76
CA GLU A 126 3.39 3.22 3.12
C GLU A 126 3.96 2.49 1.89
N LEU A 127 3.38 2.69 0.70
CA LEU A 127 3.94 2.19 -0.54
C LEU A 127 5.08 3.07 -1.06
N VAL A 128 5.30 4.26 -0.52
CA VAL A 128 6.39 5.17 -0.92
C VAL A 128 7.63 4.89 -0.06
N ASP A 129 8.76 4.65 -0.71
CA ASP A 129 10.07 4.53 -0.05
C ASP A 129 10.72 5.91 0.01
N PHE A 130 10.41 6.67 1.07
CA PHE A 130 10.84 8.07 1.24
C PHE A 130 12.37 8.26 1.33
N ASP A 131 13.12 7.20 1.67
CA ASP A 131 14.59 7.22 1.69
C ASP A 131 15.19 7.07 0.27
N SER A 132 14.42 6.52 -0.67
CA SER A 132 14.91 6.15 -2.00
C SER A 132 14.47 7.09 -3.12
N ILE A 133 13.49 7.97 -2.88
CA ILE A 133 13.00 8.95 -3.86
C ILE A 133 13.96 10.14 -4.02
N SER A 134 13.91 10.79 -5.18
CA SER A 134 14.71 11.97 -5.46
C SER A 134 14.22 13.19 -4.68
N GLU A 135 15.13 14.14 -4.45
CA GLU A 135 14.79 15.42 -3.80
C GLU A 135 13.70 16.19 -4.56
N LYS A 136 13.66 16.04 -5.89
CA LYS A 136 12.61 16.62 -6.74
C LYS A 136 11.24 16.04 -6.38
N THR A 137 11.12 14.71 -6.35
CA THR A 137 9.84 14.05 -6.04
C THR A 137 9.43 14.26 -4.58
N MET A 138 10.37 14.25 -3.65
CA MET A 138 10.13 14.63 -2.25
C MET A 138 9.52 16.04 -2.16
N LYS A 139 10.07 17.00 -2.92
CA LYS A 139 9.55 18.36 -2.96
C LYS A 139 8.14 18.43 -3.55
N GLU A 140 7.86 17.70 -4.64
CA GLU A 140 6.51 17.65 -5.24
C GLU A 140 5.44 17.16 -4.25
N ILE A 141 5.76 16.11 -3.47
CA ILE A 141 4.88 15.62 -2.40
C ILE A 141 4.73 16.67 -1.29
N ALA A 142 5.83 17.28 -0.85
CA ALA A 142 5.83 18.28 0.22
C ALA A 142 5.04 19.53 -0.15
N ASP A 143 5.17 20.04 -1.38
CA ASP A 143 4.42 21.18 -1.87
C ASP A 143 2.91 20.89 -1.89
N TRP A 144 2.52 19.69 -2.35
CA TRP A 144 1.12 19.25 -2.33
C TRP A 144 0.57 19.13 -0.90
N VAL A 145 1.30 18.45 0.00
CA VAL A 145 0.90 18.34 1.41
C VAL A 145 0.76 19.71 2.04
N PHE A 146 1.71 20.61 1.81
CA PHE A 146 1.67 21.96 2.37
C PHE A 146 0.49 22.78 1.84
N SER A 147 0.18 22.66 0.54
CA SER A 147 -1.02 23.25 -0.06
C SER A 147 -2.28 22.79 0.66
N GLU A 148 -2.46 21.49 0.85
CA GLU A 148 -3.64 20.94 1.54
C GLU A 148 -3.69 21.30 3.04
N LEU A 149 -2.53 21.43 3.71
CA LEU A 149 -2.47 21.86 5.11
C LEU A 149 -2.87 23.33 5.28
N THR A 150 -2.54 24.19 4.30
CA THR A 150 -2.69 25.64 4.40
C THR A 150 -3.98 26.18 3.80
N ASP A 151 -4.63 25.45 2.91
CA ASP A 151 -5.91 25.88 2.33
C ASP A 151 -7.04 25.78 3.37
N SER A 152 -7.44 26.95 3.89
CA SER A 152 -8.49 27.09 4.91
C SER A 152 -9.92 27.07 4.36
N GLU A 153 -10.11 27.22 3.05
CA GLU A 153 -11.43 27.36 2.43
C GLU A 153 -11.80 26.18 1.51
N ASN A 154 -10.81 25.45 0.96
CA ASN A 154 -11.03 24.34 0.04
C ASN A 154 -10.33 23.03 0.42
N GLY A 155 -9.87 22.84 1.66
CA GLY A 155 -9.25 21.57 2.08
C GLY A 155 -10.12 20.36 1.70
N HIS A 156 -9.81 19.73 0.57
CA HIS A 156 -10.56 18.59 0.03
C HIS A 156 -10.36 17.35 0.91
N ILE A 157 -9.35 17.40 1.76
CA ILE A 157 -8.87 16.35 2.63
C ILE A 157 -8.92 16.86 4.07
N ASN A 158 -9.57 16.11 4.96
CA ASN A 158 -9.49 16.37 6.39
C ASN A 158 -8.01 16.37 6.83
N ILE A 159 -7.55 17.50 7.40
CA ILE A 159 -6.15 17.73 7.77
C ILE A 159 -5.54 16.60 8.58
N ILE A 160 -6.35 15.89 9.38
CA ILE A 160 -5.91 14.73 10.13
C ILE A 160 -5.32 13.74 9.16
N LEU A 161 -5.98 13.38 8.05
CA LEU A 161 -5.52 12.38 7.09
C LEU A 161 -4.07 12.59 6.62
N LEU A 162 -3.61 13.84 6.51
CA LEU A 162 -2.29 14.20 6.01
C LEU A 162 -1.16 14.04 7.03
N TRP A 163 -1.41 13.76 8.31
CA TRP A 163 -0.30 13.72 9.26
C TRP A 163 0.72 12.61 8.97
N TYR A 164 0.35 11.50 8.30
CA TYR A 164 1.31 10.45 7.96
C TYR A 164 2.30 10.89 6.88
N PRO A 165 1.87 11.36 5.69
CA PRO A 165 2.81 11.91 4.71
C PRO A 165 3.56 13.13 5.26
N THR A 166 2.91 13.97 6.08
CA THR A 166 3.58 15.09 6.77
C THR A 166 4.73 14.60 7.67
N TYR A 167 4.49 13.58 8.48
CA TYR A 167 5.50 12.96 9.33
C TYR A 167 6.66 12.38 8.52
N GLN A 168 6.37 11.72 7.39
CA GLN A 168 7.40 11.18 6.52
C GLN A 168 8.28 12.29 5.92
N ILE A 169 7.68 13.40 5.46
CA ILE A 169 8.44 14.55 4.95
C ILE A 169 9.36 15.13 6.03
N ILE A 170 8.87 15.32 7.26
CA ILE A 170 9.67 15.88 8.37
C ILE A 170 10.89 15.01 8.69
N ASN A 171 10.76 13.69 8.61
CA ASN A 171 11.82 12.75 8.98
C ASN A 171 12.82 12.47 7.84
N HIS A 172 12.38 12.51 6.58
CA HIS A 172 13.19 12.07 5.44
C HIS A 172 13.62 13.21 4.49
N ALA A 173 12.93 14.34 4.46
CA ALA A 173 13.25 15.42 3.53
C ALA A 173 14.43 16.28 3.99
N SER A 174 15.08 16.94 3.02
CA SER A 174 16.13 17.92 3.31
C SER A 174 15.58 19.12 4.10
N GLU A 175 16.45 19.77 4.87
CA GLU A 175 16.08 20.93 5.71
C GLU A 175 15.35 22.02 4.91
N SER A 176 15.73 22.21 3.64
CA SER A 176 15.10 23.18 2.75
C SER A 176 13.64 22.87 2.44
N ILE A 177 13.27 21.58 2.37
CA ILE A 177 11.94 21.12 1.99
C ILE A 177 11.02 21.06 3.21
N LYS A 178 11.49 20.55 4.35
CA LYS A 178 10.63 20.35 5.53
C LYS A 178 10.37 21.62 6.34
N LYS A 179 11.28 22.59 6.32
CA LYS A 179 11.21 23.80 7.15
C LYS A 179 9.89 24.59 7.02
N PRO A 180 9.34 24.86 5.81
CA PRO A 180 8.07 25.57 5.68
C PRO A 180 6.90 24.84 6.38
N ILE A 181 6.88 23.51 6.29
CA ILE A 181 5.87 22.66 6.94
C ILE A 181 6.04 22.74 8.46
N GLU A 182 7.26 22.62 8.97
CA GLU A 182 7.53 22.70 10.41
C GLU A 182 7.12 24.05 11.00
N GLU A 183 7.45 25.16 10.34
CA GLU A 183 7.07 26.51 10.77
C GLU A 183 5.53 26.68 10.82
N TYR A 184 4.82 26.17 9.82
CA TYR A 184 3.35 26.17 9.82
C TYR A 184 2.76 25.32 10.96
N LEU A 185 3.28 24.12 11.17
CA LEU A 185 2.79 23.23 12.23
C LEU A 185 3.06 23.77 13.63
N ASN A 186 4.22 24.40 13.83
CA ASN A 186 4.57 25.04 15.09
C ASN A 186 3.69 26.26 15.36
N SER A 187 3.50 27.14 14.37
CA SER A 187 2.66 28.34 14.52
C SER A 187 1.19 28.02 14.77
N THR A 188 0.71 26.87 14.30
CA THR A 188 -0.67 26.40 14.53
C THR A 188 -0.82 25.50 15.76
N GLY A 189 0.27 25.18 16.47
CA GLY A 189 0.25 24.26 17.61
C GLY A 189 -0.10 22.80 17.24
N LYS A 190 0.07 22.42 15.96
CA LYS A 190 -0.26 21.09 15.44
C LYS A 190 0.92 20.10 15.51
N MET A 191 2.15 20.59 15.68
CA MET A 191 3.38 19.77 15.63
C MET A 191 3.36 18.57 16.60
N GLU A 192 3.16 18.81 17.90
CA GLU A 192 3.15 17.74 18.92
C GLU A 192 2.04 16.69 18.69
N ASN A 193 0.92 17.12 18.10
CA ASN A 193 -0.22 16.25 17.80
C ASN A 193 0.10 15.29 16.65
N ILE A 194 0.86 15.73 15.65
CA ILE A 194 1.24 14.90 14.50
C ILE A 194 2.19 13.78 14.94
N THR A 195 3.30 14.13 15.57
CA THR A 195 4.34 13.18 16.00
C THR A 195 3.74 12.13 16.93
N SER A 196 3.05 12.58 17.99
CA SER A 196 2.48 11.68 18.99
C SER A 196 1.37 10.77 18.44
N SER A 197 0.63 11.22 17.43
CA SER A 197 -0.47 10.43 16.84
C SER A 197 0.05 9.40 15.84
N VAL A 198 1.02 9.78 15.00
CA VAL A 198 1.64 8.86 14.04
C VAL A 198 2.40 7.76 14.77
N GLU A 199 3.22 8.12 15.75
CA GLU A 199 4.04 7.16 16.51
C GLU A 199 3.18 6.13 17.27
N ARG A 200 2.06 6.56 17.88
CA ARG A 200 1.11 5.63 18.49
C ARG A 200 0.57 4.60 17.49
N HIS A 201 0.16 5.04 16.30
CA HIS A 201 -0.38 4.15 15.28
C HIS A 201 0.67 3.23 14.64
N LEU A 202 1.91 3.68 14.52
CA LEU A 202 3.03 2.84 14.08
C LEU A 202 3.31 1.73 15.10
N ASN A 203 3.36 2.08 16.39
CA ASN A 203 3.58 1.12 17.48
C ASN A 203 2.46 0.08 17.59
N ASP A 204 1.19 0.49 17.43
CA ASP A 204 0.06 -0.44 17.40
C ASP A 204 0.14 -1.43 16.23
N SER A 205 0.60 -0.97 15.06
CA SER A 205 0.76 -1.82 13.87
C SER A 205 1.88 -2.85 14.06
N VAL A 206 3.01 -2.44 14.67
CA VAL A 206 4.12 -3.34 15.00
C VAL A 206 3.70 -4.38 16.03
N ALA A 207 2.99 -3.98 17.09
CA ALA A 207 2.49 -4.91 18.10
C ALA A 207 1.53 -5.96 17.50
N VAL A 208 0.67 -5.56 16.56
CA VAL A 208 -0.20 -6.49 15.83
C VAL A 208 0.61 -7.43 14.92
N GLN A 209 1.62 -6.93 14.20
CA GLN A 209 2.49 -7.77 13.36
C GLN A 209 3.32 -8.77 14.17
N GLU A 210 3.85 -8.36 15.32
CA GLU A 210 4.54 -9.27 16.24
C GLU A 210 3.60 -10.33 16.81
N ALA A 211 2.37 -9.95 17.16
CA ALA A 211 1.33 -10.89 17.58
C ALA A 211 0.95 -11.87 16.45
N VAL A 212 0.81 -11.40 15.22
CA VAL A 212 0.52 -12.23 14.04
C VAL A 212 1.69 -13.15 13.70
N LYS A 213 2.93 -12.68 13.77
CA LYS A 213 4.14 -13.49 13.54
C LYS A 213 4.27 -14.56 14.61
N THR A 214 4.03 -14.21 15.87
CA THR A 214 3.98 -15.15 16.99
C THR A 214 2.85 -16.16 16.81
N ALA A 215 1.65 -15.73 16.40
CA ALA A 215 0.53 -16.62 16.09
C ALA A 215 0.80 -17.53 14.88
N SER A 216 1.53 -17.04 13.87
CA SER A 216 1.92 -17.81 12.69
C SER A 216 2.97 -18.87 13.02
N ILE A 217 3.94 -18.54 13.89
CA ILE A 217 4.92 -19.49 14.44
C ILE A 217 4.23 -20.53 15.33
N VAL A 218 3.24 -20.13 16.13
CA VAL A 218 2.40 -21.06 16.91
C VAL A 218 1.58 -21.96 15.98
N SER A 219 1.01 -21.43 14.89
CA SER A 219 0.26 -22.23 13.91
C SER A 219 1.15 -23.20 13.13
N ALA A 220 2.42 -22.85 12.88
CA ALA A 220 3.40 -23.72 12.24
C ALA A 220 3.95 -24.83 13.16
N THR A 221 3.88 -24.66 14.48
CA THR A 221 4.39 -25.62 15.48
C THR A 221 3.30 -26.46 16.15
N VAL A 222 2.03 -26.08 16.02
CA VAL A 222 0.91 -26.93 16.43
C VAL A 222 0.43 -27.71 15.22
N ASN A 223 0.77 -28.99 15.17
CA ASN A 223 0.10 -29.96 14.30
C ASN A 223 -1.34 -30.13 14.82
N VAL A 224 -2.22 -29.17 14.51
CA VAL A 224 -3.62 -29.19 14.93
C VAL A 224 -4.26 -30.36 14.20
N SER A 225 -4.51 -31.45 14.92
CA SER A 225 -5.26 -32.57 14.38
C SER A 225 -6.61 -32.02 13.88
N LYS A 226 -7.01 -32.37 12.67
CA LYS A 226 -8.33 -32.03 12.15
C LYS A 226 -9.29 -33.17 12.46
N CYS A 227 -10.57 -32.88 12.62
CA CYS A 227 -11.57 -33.93 12.71
C CYS A 227 -11.56 -34.77 11.42
N PRO A 228 -11.38 -36.11 11.50
CA PRO A 228 -11.30 -36.95 10.30
C PRO A 228 -12.61 -37.06 9.53
N THR A 229 -13.73 -36.64 10.11
CA THR A 229 -15.06 -36.72 9.49
C THR A 229 -15.48 -35.41 8.81
N CYS A 230 -15.15 -34.25 9.39
CA CYS A 230 -15.62 -32.96 8.86
C CYS A 230 -14.51 -31.92 8.64
N GLY A 231 -13.26 -32.27 8.92
CA GLY A 231 -12.11 -31.36 8.75
C GLY A 231 -12.03 -30.21 9.76
N SER A 232 -13.00 -30.08 10.68
CA SER A 232 -13.00 -29.01 11.68
C SER A 232 -11.79 -29.12 12.62
N ILE A 233 -11.17 -27.99 12.91
CA ILE A 233 -10.10 -27.83 13.91
C ILE A 233 -10.66 -27.63 15.33
N ASN A 234 -11.99 -27.54 15.47
CA ASN A 234 -12.66 -27.29 16.75
C ASN A 234 -12.84 -28.60 17.52
N ILE A 235 -11.77 -29.03 18.19
CA ILE A 235 -11.65 -30.31 18.88
C ILE A 235 -11.49 -30.08 20.38
N THR A 236 -12.27 -30.80 21.16
CA THR A 236 -12.19 -30.79 22.62
C THR A 236 -11.64 -32.13 23.12
N LYS A 237 -10.68 -32.08 24.05
CA LYS A 237 -10.16 -33.28 24.71
C LYS A 237 -11.18 -33.74 25.73
N ILE A 238 -11.58 -35.01 25.65
CA ILE A 238 -12.54 -35.60 26.60
C ILE A 238 -11.82 -35.74 27.95
N SER A 239 -12.19 -34.92 28.93
CA SER A 239 -11.53 -34.87 30.24
C SER A 239 -11.73 -36.19 31.00
N SER A 240 -10.70 -36.65 31.73
CA SER A 240 -10.67 -37.94 32.42
C SER A 240 -11.80 -38.14 33.45
N LEU A 241 -12.39 -37.05 33.96
CA LEU A 241 -13.53 -37.12 34.89
C LEU A 241 -14.85 -37.47 34.18
N SER A 242 -15.00 -37.08 32.91
CA SER A 242 -16.16 -37.45 32.08
C SER A 242 -16.12 -38.91 31.58
N ARG A 243 -14.98 -39.59 31.72
CA ARG A 243 -14.84 -41.03 31.42
C ARG A 243 -15.33 -41.93 32.56
N PHE A 244 -15.32 -41.46 33.81
CA PHE A 244 -15.57 -42.31 34.98
C PHE A 244 -17.06 -42.46 35.36
N VAL A 245 -17.91 -41.51 34.97
CA VAL A 245 -19.36 -41.57 35.27
C VAL A 245 -20.08 -42.67 34.46
N SER A 246 -19.47 -43.17 33.39
CA SER A 246 -20.07 -44.20 32.53
C SER A 246 -19.74 -45.65 32.93
N THR A 247 -18.84 -45.87 33.89
CA THR A 247 -18.43 -47.21 34.34
C THR A 247 -18.92 -47.57 35.75
N GLY A 248 -19.59 -46.66 36.44
CA GLY A 248 -20.05 -46.88 37.83
C GLY A 248 -21.49 -47.36 37.99
N LEU A 249 -22.38 -47.24 36.99
CA LEU A 249 -23.82 -47.50 37.21
C LEU A 249 -24.52 -48.47 36.23
N PHE A 250 -24.00 -48.74 35.03
CA PHE A 250 -24.59 -49.73 34.12
C PHE A 250 -23.50 -50.42 33.30
N GLY A 251 -23.45 -51.75 33.42
CA GLY A 251 -22.51 -52.60 32.70
C GLY A 251 -22.58 -52.45 31.18
N ILE A 252 -21.40 -52.57 30.57
CA ILE A 252 -21.13 -52.95 29.18
C ILE A 252 -22.02 -52.31 28.11
N GLY A 253 -21.61 -51.13 27.61
CA GLY A 253 -22.16 -50.60 26.35
C GLY A 253 -22.19 -49.07 26.21
N SER A 254 -21.09 -48.37 26.48
CA SER A 254 -21.05 -46.90 26.30
C SER A 254 -20.25 -46.53 25.04
N LYS A 255 -20.86 -45.77 24.12
CA LYS A 255 -20.30 -45.28 22.83
C LYS A 255 -19.02 -44.41 22.95
N LYS A 256 -18.37 -44.37 24.11
CA LYS A 256 -17.27 -43.48 24.51
C LYS A 256 -16.00 -44.19 25.00
N ILE A 257 -15.98 -45.53 25.08
CA ILE A 257 -14.81 -46.28 25.54
C ILE A 257 -13.66 -46.14 24.52
N GLY A 258 -12.48 -45.75 24.99
CA GLY A 258 -11.24 -45.64 24.20
C GLY A 258 -11.01 -44.31 23.47
N LYS A 259 -11.99 -43.40 23.43
CA LYS A 259 -11.91 -42.16 22.63
C LYS A 259 -11.31 -41.00 23.44
N THR A 260 -10.45 -40.21 22.80
CA THR A 260 -9.68 -39.13 23.45
C THR A 260 -10.17 -37.74 23.07
N PHE A 261 -10.76 -37.60 21.89
CA PHE A 261 -11.17 -36.32 21.35
C PHE A 261 -12.61 -36.36 20.84
N LYS A 262 -13.28 -35.21 20.93
CA LYS A 262 -14.60 -34.97 20.34
C LYS A 262 -14.53 -33.71 19.48
N CYS A 263 -15.04 -33.81 18.25
CA CYS A 263 -15.27 -32.65 17.40
C CYS A 263 -16.50 -31.89 17.87
N SER A 264 -16.35 -30.60 18.16
CA SER A 264 -17.46 -29.73 18.57
C SER A 264 -18.38 -29.37 17.41
N ASN A 265 -17.91 -29.48 16.17
CA ASN A 265 -18.67 -29.12 14.98
C ASN A 265 -19.62 -30.24 14.51
N CYS A 266 -19.12 -31.47 14.32
CA CYS A 266 -19.93 -32.59 13.84
C CYS A 266 -20.24 -33.64 14.92
N GLY A 267 -19.69 -33.51 16.13
CA GLY A 267 -19.90 -34.45 17.22
C GLY A 267 -19.13 -35.78 17.11
N TYR A 268 -18.36 -36.00 16.04
CA TYR A 268 -17.55 -37.22 15.88
C TYR A 268 -16.49 -37.33 17.00
N MET A 269 -16.31 -38.54 17.52
CA MET A 269 -15.39 -38.85 18.61
C MET A 269 -14.39 -39.92 18.16
N TRP A 270 -13.10 -39.77 18.50
CA TRP A 270 -12.03 -40.74 18.23
C TRP A 270 -10.98 -40.75 19.33
#